data_AF-A0A8C5G0N0-F1
#
_entry.id   AF-A0A8C5G0N0-F1
#
_cell.length_a   1.000
_cell.length_b   1.000
_cell.length_c   1.000
_cell.angle_alpha   90.00
_cell.angle_beta   90.00
_cell.angle_gamma   90.00
#
_symmetry.space_group_name_H-M   'P 1'
#
loop_
_entity.id
_entity.type
_entity.pdbx_description
1 polymer ?
#
loop_
_entity_poly.entity_id
_entity_poly.type
_entity_poly.pdbx_seq_one_letter_code
_entity_poly.pdbx_strand_id
1 'polypeptide(L)'
;MAHPKLRVIVEDNDYRRLDLPSGMPETLTELHNTIREAFGVEHDFNIQFMDPDFNNDFMNLTTVQDLQDRGTIKLVYMQNVVGVSPVSSLRSTPSTSLSSETLVSSQSSPCASSIHASSTDSDSTIILKHSDSELRERAWPRNFPIPRFSYNVEMQLQQGNESFRDTGNQLKIAPGLKSEILEKLAEEIFLYTAYPQNYQIDDVAGALIKKFPCLKEQSATGYYSWMISLKYKMANYRTKMRIIGCPEVTVNALKNKSSDECLPAKNVKKPKKAEVNFFPSHPAGETDESLEKVRLELLVDIRQRNTASRVREKMSKTFSYRRKEVVQEKPTAGEVKTRWPALFHISEVGIYCTSLNLCLL
;
A
#
# COMPACT_ATOMS: atom_id res chain seq x y z
N MET A 1 -47.51 -27.41 -4.12
CA MET A 1 -46.18 -27.46 -4.75
C MET A 1 -45.25 -26.56 -3.96
N ALA A 2 -43.97 -26.90 -3.79
CA ALA A 2 -43.04 -26.03 -3.07
C ALA A 2 -42.70 -24.82 -3.95
N HIS A 3 -43.02 -23.61 -3.48
CA HIS A 3 -42.65 -22.37 -4.17
C HIS A 3 -41.18 -22.04 -3.88
N PRO A 4 -40.39 -21.61 -4.88
CA PRO A 4 -39.01 -21.18 -4.67
C PRO A 4 -38.92 -20.05 -3.66
N LYS A 5 -37.82 -20.02 -2.89
CA LYS A 5 -37.56 -19.00 -1.87
C LYS A 5 -36.14 -18.49 -1.98
N LEU A 6 -35.95 -17.19 -1.78
CA LEU A 6 -34.62 -16.58 -1.72
C LEU A 6 -34.39 -15.93 -0.36
N ARG A 7 -33.14 -15.97 0.11
CA ARG A 7 -32.67 -15.14 1.22
C ARG A 7 -32.14 -13.83 0.65
N VAL A 8 -32.76 -12.72 1.01
CA VAL A 8 -32.42 -11.37 0.51
C VAL A 8 -31.74 -10.58 1.62
N ILE A 9 -30.55 -10.06 1.34
CA ILE A 9 -29.83 -9.12 2.21
C ILE A 9 -30.18 -7.71 1.72
N VAL A 10 -31.05 -7.03 2.47
CA VAL A 10 -31.56 -5.69 2.10
C VAL A 10 -30.55 -4.62 2.50
N GLU A 11 -30.04 -4.68 3.74
CA GLU A 11 -29.00 -3.80 4.28
C GLU A 11 -27.96 -4.62 5.07
N ASP A 12 -26.88 -3.98 5.52
CA ASP A 12 -25.89 -4.63 6.39
C ASP A 12 -26.60 -5.14 7.66
N ASN A 13 -26.66 -6.46 7.80
CA ASN A 13 -27.35 -7.19 8.88
C ASN A 13 -28.89 -7.31 8.80
N ASP A 14 -29.54 -6.93 7.68
CA ASP A 14 -30.98 -7.17 7.43
C ASP A 14 -31.19 -8.33 6.43
N TYR A 15 -31.61 -9.48 6.95
CA TYR A 15 -31.84 -10.71 6.18
C TYR A 15 -33.33 -11.04 6.14
N ARG A 16 -33.92 -11.00 4.95
CA ARG A 16 -35.35 -11.26 4.74
C ARG A 16 -35.57 -12.44 3.80
N ARG A 17 -36.74 -13.08 3.92
CA ARG A 17 -37.17 -14.15 3.02
C ARG A 17 -38.04 -13.56 1.92
N LEU A 18 -37.72 -13.88 0.67
CA LEU A 18 -38.58 -13.62 -0.48
C LEU A 18 -39.22 -14.94 -0.92
N ASP A 19 -40.54 -15.03 -0.83
CA ASP A 19 -41.30 -16.15 -1.38
C ASP A 19 -41.73 -15.81 -2.82
N LEU A 20 -41.49 -16.72 -3.77
CA LEU A 20 -41.79 -16.54 -5.19
C LEU A 20 -42.95 -17.45 -5.60
N PRO A 21 -44.22 -17.02 -5.39
CA PRO A 21 -45.38 -17.88 -5.61
C PRO A 21 -45.56 -18.28 -7.09
N SER A 22 -45.16 -17.41 -8.02
CA SER A 22 -45.26 -17.62 -9.46
C SER A 22 -44.14 -18.49 -10.06
N GLY A 23 -43.17 -18.93 -9.25
CA GLY A 23 -41.97 -19.63 -9.73
C GLY A 23 -40.76 -18.71 -9.82
N MET A 24 -39.66 -19.21 -10.37
CA MET A 24 -38.44 -18.43 -10.50
C MET A 24 -38.61 -17.36 -11.59
N PRO A 25 -38.21 -16.09 -11.35
CA PRO A 25 -38.33 -15.05 -12.35
C PRO A 25 -37.64 -15.42 -13.66
N GLU A 26 -38.28 -15.14 -14.78
CA GLU A 26 -37.72 -15.44 -16.12
C GLU A 26 -36.81 -14.30 -16.60
N THR A 27 -36.95 -13.11 -16.01
CA THR A 27 -36.17 -11.92 -16.36
C THR A 27 -35.65 -11.16 -15.13
N LEU A 28 -34.53 -10.46 -15.29
CA LEU A 28 -33.98 -9.60 -14.22
C LEU A 28 -34.95 -8.47 -13.85
N THR A 29 -35.69 -7.93 -14.83
CA THR A 29 -36.68 -6.88 -14.61
C THR A 29 -37.81 -7.34 -13.69
N GLU A 30 -38.30 -8.56 -13.90
CA GLU A 30 -39.32 -9.18 -13.05
C GLU A 30 -38.80 -9.38 -11.62
N LEU A 31 -37.57 -9.87 -11.46
CA LEU A 31 -36.93 -10.02 -10.15
C LEU A 31 -36.77 -8.66 -9.43
N HIS A 32 -36.35 -7.61 -10.16
CA HIS A 32 -36.26 -6.26 -9.64
C HIS A 32 -37.60 -5.74 -9.13
N ASN A 33 -38.65 -5.88 -9.93
CA ASN A 33 -40.00 -5.44 -9.55
C ASN A 33 -40.53 -6.20 -8.34
N THR A 34 -40.30 -7.52 -8.31
CA THR A 34 -40.72 -8.38 -7.19
C THR A 34 -40.04 -7.97 -5.88
N ILE A 35 -38.73 -7.66 -5.91
CA ILE A 35 -37.99 -7.19 -4.74
C ILE A 35 -38.48 -5.81 -4.28
N ARG A 36 -38.76 -4.89 -5.22
CA ARG A 36 -39.31 -3.56 -4.91
C ARG A 36 -40.65 -3.65 -4.22
N GLU A 37 -41.56 -4.48 -4.74
CA GLU A 37 -42.89 -4.69 -4.17
C GLU A 37 -42.82 -5.40 -2.81
N ALA A 38 -42.00 -6.44 -2.68
CA ALA A 38 -41.89 -7.22 -1.45
C ALA A 38 -41.24 -6.47 -0.29
N PHE A 39 -40.28 -5.57 -0.57
CA PHE A 39 -39.49 -4.90 0.48
C PHE A 39 -39.68 -3.38 0.54
N GLY A 40 -40.51 -2.79 -0.33
CA GLY A 40 -40.77 -1.34 -0.34
C GLY A 40 -39.53 -0.52 -0.70
N VAL A 41 -38.71 -1.02 -1.62
CA VAL A 41 -37.43 -0.40 -1.98
C VAL A 41 -37.65 0.72 -3.00
N GLU A 42 -37.43 1.97 -2.57
CA GLU A 42 -37.59 3.17 -3.43
C GLU A 42 -36.33 3.51 -4.24
N HIS A 43 -35.15 3.08 -3.78
CA HIS A 43 -33.88 3.39 -4.43
C HIS A 43 -33.55 2.42 -5.57
N ASP A 44 -32.80 2.88 -6.57
CA ASP A 44 -32.21 1.97 -7.56
C ASP A 44 -31.11 1.13 -6.91
N PHE A 45 -31.11 -0.16 -7.21
CA PHE A 45 -30.17 -1.13 -6.67
C PHE A 45 -29.68 -2.05 -7.78
N ASN A 46 -28.51 -2.65 -7.56
CA ASN A 46 -28.04 -3.83 -8.27
C ASN A 46 -28.25 -5.06 -7.39
N ILE A 47 -28.42 -6.21 -8.03
CA ILE A 47 -28.56 -7.49 -7.33
C ILE A 47 -27.24 -8.24 -7.45
N GLN A 48 -26.73 -8.71 -6.32
CA GLN A 48 -25.63 -9.67 -6.27
C GLN A 48 -26.14 -11.01 -5.77
N PHE A 49 -25.61 -12.12 -6.28
CA PHE A 49 -25.90 -13.46 -5.77
C PHE A 49 -24.65 -14.07 -5.15
N MET A 50 -24.85 -14.97 -4.20
CA MET A 50 -23.79 -15.73 -3.57
C MET A 50 -23.42 -16.91 -4.47
N ASP A 51 -22.24 -16.86 -5.09
CA ASP A 51 -21.81 -17.84 -6.08
C ASP A 51 -21.03 -19.00 -5.41
N PRO A 52 -21.54 -20.25 -5.46
CA PRO A 52 -20.85 -21.41 -4.90
C PRO A 52 -19.49 -21.69 -5.56
N ASP A 53 -19.32 -21.33 -6.83
CA ASP A 53 -18.09 -21.59 -7.59
C ASP A 53 -16.95 -20.61 -7.23
N PHE A 54 -17.28 -19.51 -6.56
CA PHE A 54 -16.33 -18.48 -6.11
C PHE A 54 -16.29 -18.36 -4.59
N ASN A 55 -16.19 -19.49 -3.88
CA ASN A 55 -16.08 -19.54 -2.41
C ASN A 55 -17.23 -18.85 -1.65
N ASN A 56 -18.43 -18.77 -2.23
CA ASN A 56 -19.58 -18.03 -1.69
C ASN A 56 -19.35 -16.51 -1.61
N ASP A 57 -18.50 -15.94 -2.46
CA ASP A 57 -18.41 -14.50 -2.65
C ASP A 57 -19.63 -13.95 -3.40
N PHE A 58 -19.94 -12.67 -3.19
CA PHE A 58 -21.04 -11.99 -3.87
C PHE A 58 -20.62 -11.52 -5.27
N MET A 59 -21.31 -12.00 -6.30
CA MET A 59 -21.11 -11.64 -7.70
C MET A 59 -22.31 -10.88 -8.24
N ASN A 60 -22.10 -9.96 -9.19
CA ASN A 60 -23.22 -9.26 -9.83
C ASN A 60 -24.08 -10.25 -10.62
N LEU A 61 -25.38 -10.22 -10.37
CA LEU A 61 -26.32 -11.07 -11.07
C LEU A 61 -26.56 -10.50 -12.48
N THR A 62 -26.12 -11.24 -13.50
CA THR A 62 -26.32 -10.88 -14.92
C THR A 62 -27.45 -11.67 -15.57
N THR A 63 -27.79 -12.83 -15.01
CA THR A 63 -28.76 -13.77 -15.57
C THR A 63 -29.51 -14.45 -14.42
N VAL A 64 -30.84 -14.61 -14.53
CA VAL A 64 -31.67 -15.20 -13.43
C VAL A 64 -31.46 -16.71 -13.28
N GLN A 65 -30.85 -17.36 -14.27
CA GLN A 65 -30.51 -18.77 -14.31
C GLN A 65 -29.43 -19.14 -13.28
N ASP A 66 -28.64 -18.17 -12.83
CA ASP A 66 -27.60 -18.36 -11.81
C ASP A 66 -28.20 -18.51 -10.40
N LEU A 67 -29.50 -18.24 -10.26
CA LEU A 67 -30.19 -18.33 -8.99
C LEU A 67 -30.85 -19.70 -8.80
N GLN A 68 -30.71 -20.24 -7.60
CA GLN A 68 -31.30 -21.53 -7.20
C GLN A 68 -32.30 -21.35 -6.04
N ASP A 69 -33.18 -22.34 -5.83
CA ASP A 69 -34.03 -22.37 -4.64
C ASP A 69 -33.17 -22.29 -3.38
N ARG A 70 -33.57 -21.44 -2.44
CA ARG A 70 -32.86 -21.10 -1.20
C ARG A 70 -31.51 -20.41 -1.40
N GLY A 71 -31.26 -19.86 -2.60
CA GLY A 71 -30.12 -19.00 -2.88
C GLY A 71 -30.10 -17.72 -2.03
N THR A 72 -28.91 -17.12 -1.88
CA THR A 72 -28.75 -15.83 -1.20
C THR A 72 -28.45 -14.74 -2.22
N ILE A 73 -29.21 -13.65 -2.15
CA ILE A 73 -28.95 -12.43 -2.91
C ILE A 73 -28.73 -11.23 -1.99
N LYS A 74 -27.97 -10.24 -2.45
CA LYS A 74 -27.68 -8.99 -1.76
C LYS A 74 -28.07 -7.80 -2.63
N LEU A 75 -28.76 -6.84 -2.04
CA LEU A 75 -29.09 -5.58 -2.70
C LEU A 75 -27.93 -4.61 -2.50
N VAL A 76 -27.49 -3.98 -3.60
CA VAL A 76 -26.43 -2.97 -3.60
C VAL A 76 -27.02 -1.69 -4.17
N TYR A 77 -27.39 -0.76 -3.30
CA TYR A 77 -27.98 0.52 -3.68
C TYR A 77 -26.99 1.38 -4.46
N MET A 78 -27.43 1.88 -5.61
CA MET A 78 -26.64 2.83 -6.39
C MET A 78 -26.86 4.23 -5.80
N GLN A 79 -25.79 4.86 -5.31
CA GLN A 79 -25.86 6.23 -4.79
C GLN A 79 -26.13 7.20 -5.95
N ASN A 80 -27.36 7.73 -6.02
CA ASN A 80 -27.69 8.84 -6.91
C ASN A 80 -26.92 10.09 -6.48
N VAL A 81 -25.99 10.54 -7.32
CA VAL A 81 -25.29 11.82 -7.16
C VAL A 81 -26.25 12.94 -7.55
N VAL A 82 -27.10 13.38 -6.61
CA VAL A 82 -27.86 14.62 -6.73
C VAL A 82 -27.38 15.56 -5.63
N GLY A 83 -26.44 16.44 -5.96
CA GLY A 83 -26.20 17.67 -5.20
C GLY A 83 -26.86 18.84 -5.94
N VAL A 84 -27.44 19.86 -5.32
CA VAL A 84 -27.62 20.25 -3.91
C VAL A 84 -28.79 21.27 -3.89
N SER A 85 -29.65 21.22 -2.86
CA SER A 85 -30.46 22.28 -2.20
C SER A 85 -31.25 23.35 -2.98
N PRO A 86 -32.28 23.98 -2.35
CA PRO A 86 -32.92 25.16 -2.92
C PRO A 86 -31.99 26.39 -2.86
N VAL A 87 -32.12 27.26 -3.89
CA VAL A 87 -31.66 28.67 -4.00
C VAL A 87 -30.14 28.86 -4.14
N SER A 88 -29.56 29.56 -5.14
CA SER A 88 -30.09 30.30 -6.30
C SER A 88 -29.00 30.45 -7.39
N SER A 89 -29.36 30.07 -8.61
CA SER A 89 -29.28 30.84 -9.86
C SER A 89 -27.96 31.43 -10.43
N LEU A 90 -27.66 30.91 -11.65
CA LEU A 90 -27.15 31.58 -12.88
C LEU A 90 -25.63 31.89 -12.93
N ARG A 91 -24.87 31.71 -14.03
CA ARG A 91 -25.11 31.35 -15.44
C ARG A 91 -23.74 31.01 -16.10
N SER A 92 -23.80 30.25 -17.19
CA SER A 92 -22.74 29.74 -18.06
C SER A 92 -21.87 30.79 -18.81
N THR A 93 -20.56 30.47 -18.93
CA THR A 93 -19.57 30.53 -20.06
C THR A 93 -19.68 31.59 -21.20
N PRO A 94 -18.65 31.83 -22.07
CA PRO A 94 -17.17 31.82 -21.93
C PRO A 94 -16.47 33.05 -22.63
N SER A 95 -15.12 33.04 -22.63
CA SER A 95 -14.16 33.65 -23.62
C SER A 95 -13.49 35.03 -23.38
N THR A 96 -12.14 35.00 -23.45
CA THR A 96 -11.22 35.89 -24.20
C THR A 96 -10.59 37.15 -23.56
N SER A 97 -9.26 37.25 -23.81
CA SER A 97 -8.35 38.43 -23.88
C SER A 97 -8.05 39.22 -22.59
N LEU A 98 -6.81 39.18 -22.10
CA LEU A 98 -5.63 40.04 -22.39
C LEU A 98 -5.58 41.32 -21.54
N SER A 99 -4.39 41.53 -20.95
CA SER A 99 -3.79 42.82 -20.58
C SER A 99 -4.48 43.56 -19.42
N SER A 100 -3.85 44.39 -18.61
CA SER A 100 -2.48 44.77 -18.24
C SER A 100 -2.73 45.90 -17.22
N GLU A 101 -1.70 46.25 -16.45
CA GLU A 101 -1.58 47.50 -15.70
C GLU A 101 -2.23 47.49 -14.31
N THR A 102 -1.44 47.32 -13.24
CA THR A 102 -0.50 48.28 -12.65
C THR A 102 -1.25 49.48 -12.07
N LEU A 103 -1.09 49.70 -10.76
CA LEU A 103 -0.42 50.85 -10.16
C LEU A 103 -0.80 50.87 -8.66
N VAL A 104 0.17 50.64 -7.78
CA VAL A 104 0.86 51.64 -6.92
C VAL A 104 0.10 51.85 -5.60
N SER A 105 0.67 52.09 -4.44
CA SER A 105 2.00 52.52 -3.96
C SER A 105 1.82 52.70 -2.44
N SER A 106 2.76 52.78 -1.52
CA SER A 106 4.22 52.90 -1.38
C SER A 106 4.47 52.66 0.14
N GLN A 107 5.65 52.46 0.74
CA GLN A 107 6.92 53.18 0.61
C GLN A 107 8.08 52.32 1.16
N SER A 108 9.07 52.11 0.29
CA SER A 108 10.55 52.07 0.41
C SER A 108 11.15 52.85 1.62
N SER A 109 12.37 52.68 2.17
CA SER A 109 13.72 52.21 1.75
C SER A 109 14.74 52.62 2.88
N PRO A 110 16.11 52.60 2.77
CA PRO A 110 17.06 51.63 2.17
C PRO A 110 18.42 51.39 2.92
N CYS A 111 19.21 50.42 2.40
CA CYS A 111 20.69 50.33 2.18
C CYS A 111 21.69 50.20 3.39
N ALA A 112 22.89 49.57 3.30
CA ALA A 112 23.79 49.26 2.18
C ALA A 112 24.86 48.15 2.46
N SER A 113 25.36 47.53 1.37
CA SER A 113 26.73 46.98 1.09
C SER A 113 27.28 45.77 1.92
N SER A 114 28.03 44.79 1.39
CA SER A 114 29.00 44.76 0.28
C SER A 114 29.31 43.34 -0.27
N ILE A 115 29.16 43.19 -1.59
CA ILE A 115 30.02 42.55 -2.62
C ILE A 115 31.23 41.69 -2.17
N HIS A 116 31.30 40.44 -2.66
CA HIS A 116 32.46 39.93 -3.42
C HIS A 116 32.01 38.80 -4.38
N ALA A 117 32.32 38.99 -5.66
CA ALA A 117 32.05 38.08 -6.77
C ALA A 117 33.34 37.38 -7.20
N SER A 118 33.22 36.12 -7.61
CA SER A 118 34.03 35.57 -8.73
C SER A 118 33.24 34.45 -9.39
N SER A 119 33.09 34.59 -10.70
CA SER A 119 32.31 33.80 -11.66
C SER A 119 33.20 32.89 -12.51
N THR A 120 32.66 31.76 -12.98
CA THR A 120 32.76 31.13 -14.32
C THR A 120 32.11 29.74 -14.18
N ASP A 121 30.81 29.57 -14.41
CA ASP A 121 30.14 29.28 -15.69
C ASP A 121 30.66 28.02 -16.42
N SER A 122 29.93 26.90 -16.35
CA SER A 122 29.00 26.46 -17.41
C SER A 122 28.41 25.07 -17.11
N ASP A 123 27.09 24.95 -17.36
CA ASP A 123 26.23 23.76 -17.49
C ASP A 123 26.21 22.72 -16.36
N SER A 124 25.47 23.05 -15.29
CA SER A 124 24.92 22.04 -14.38
C SER A 124 23.60 21.52 -14.94
N THR A 125 23.60 20.42 -15.68
CA THR A 125 22.44 19.54 -15.67
C THR A 125 22.17 19.18 -14.22
N ILE A 126 20.98 19.54 -13.72
CA ILE A 126 20.51 19.11 -12.41
C ILE A 126 20.32 17.60 -12.50
N ILE A 127 21.41 16.85 -12.32
CA ILE A 127 21.37 15.44 -11.96
C ILE A 127 20.80 15.46 -10.56
N LEU A 128 19.48 15.30 -10.46
CA LEU A 128 18.83 14.89 -9.23
C LEU A 128 19.59 13.64 -8.79
N LYS A 129 20.48 13.80 -7.80
CA LYS A 129 21.03 12.68 -7.04
C LYS A 129 19.83 12.02 -6.38
N HIS A 130 19.24 11.05 -7.08
CA HIS A 130 18.39 10.07 -6.46
C HIS A 130 19.31 9.17 -5.64
N SER A 131 19.62 9.64 -4.43
CA SER A 131 20.23 8.85 -3.39
C SER A 131 19.23 7.75 -3.04
N ASP A 132 19.45 6.53 -3.54
CA ASP A 132 18.70 5.33 -3.16
C ASP A 132 18.85 4.95 -1.65
N SER A 133 19.41 5.85 -0.83
CA SER A 133 19.61 5.71 0.63
C SER A 133 18.60 6.47 1.50
N GLU A 134 17.57 7.12 0.95
CA GLU A 134 16.70 8.02 1.74
C GLU A 134 15.26 7.53 1.99
N LEU A 135 14.89 6.28 1.68
CA LEU A 135 13.45 5.94 1.75
C LEU A 135 12.89 5.92 3.19
N ARG A 136 13.70 5.60 4.22
CA ARG A 136 13.33 5.71 5.65
C ARG A 136 14.57 5.83 6.56
N GLU A 137 14.85 7.00 7.11
CA GLU A 137 15.94 7.17 8.09
C GLU A 137 15.55 6.79 9.54
N ARG A 138 14.25 6.56 9.81
CA ARG A 138 13.74 6.39 11.18
C ARG A 138 13.69 4.93 11.61
N ALA A 139 14.53 4.56 12.57
CA ALA A 139 14.41 3.30 13.29
C ALA A 139 13.08 3.22 14.08
N TRP A 140 12.57 2.00 14.27
CA TRP A 140 11.37 1.79 15.07
C TRP A 140 11.57 2.31 16.52
N PRO A 141 10.67 3.15 17.04
CA PRO A 141 10.86 3.76 18.34
C PRO A 141 10.57 2.75 19.47
N ARG A 142 11.25 2.91 20.61
CA ARG A 142 10.95 2.09 21.82
C ARG A 142 9.54 2.32 22.35
N ASN A 143 9.02 3.53 22.19
CA ASN A 143 7.63 3.88 22.48
C ASN A 143 7.08 4.57 21.24
N PHE A 144 6.06 3.99 20.62
CA PHE A 144 5.45 4.57 19.43
C PHE A 144 4.77 5.91 19.76
N PRO A 145 5.17 7.03 19.12
CA PRO A 145 4.54 8.32 19.36
C PRO A 145 3.17 8.37 18.67
N ILE A 146 2.10 8.56 19.46
CA ILE A 146 0.76 8.72 18.87
C ILE A 146 0.65 10.12 18.25
N PRO A 147 0.41 10.22 16.93
CA PRO A 147 0.32 11.49 16.23
C PRO A 147 -0.82 12.35 16.79
N ARG A 148 -0.79 13.64 16.45
CA ARG A 148 -1.91 14.54 16.73
C ARG A 148 -2.99 14.33 15.68
N PHE A 149 -4.22 14.12 16.12
CA PHE A 149 -5.36 14.00 15.22
C PHE A 149 -5.92 15.38 14.85
N SER A 150 -6.94 15.43 13.97
CA SER A 150 -7.62 16.69 13.71
C SER A 150 -8.24 17.26 14.97
N TYR A 151 -8.47 18.57 14.99
CA TYR A 151 -8.98 19.27 16.17
C TYR A 151 -10.27 18.65 16.73
N ASN A 152 -11.21 18.29 15.84
CA ASN A 152 -12.47 17.67 16.25
C ASN A 152 -12.27 16.28 16.87
N VAL A 153 -11.41 15.45 16.27
CA VAL A 153 -11.08 14.12 16.80
C VAL A 153 -10.40 14.22 18.16
N GLU A 154 -9.41 15.10 18.31
CA GLU A 154 -8.74 15.33 19.59
C GLU A 154 -9.74 15.78 20.67
N MET A 155 -10.66 16.68 20.35
CA MET A 155 -11.69 17.15 21.30
C MET A 155 -12.59 15.99 21.77
N GLN A 156 -13.08 15.16 20.83
CA GLN A 156 -13.92 14.01 21.17
C GLN A 156 -13.16 12.96 22.00
N LEU A 157 -11.88 12.73 21.69
CA LEU A 157 -11.05 11.80 22.44
C LEU A 157 -10.75 12.31 23.86
N GLN A 158 -10.52 13.62 24.02
CA GLN A 158 -10.32 14.25 25.32
C GLN A 158 -11.59 14.17 26.17
N GLN A 159 -12.74 14.58 25.63
CA GLN A 159 -14.03 14.50 26.31
C GLN A 159 -14.38 13.04 26.67
N GLY A 160 -14.11 12.10 25.77
CA GLY A 160 -14.28 10.67 26.02
C GLY A 160 -13.38 10.15 27.14
N ASN A 161 -12.12 10.60 27.20
CA ASN A 161 -11.19 10.25 28.28
C ASN A 161 -11.62 10.81 29.63
N GLU A 162 -12.12 12.04 29.69
CA GLU A 162 -12.69 12.63 30.90
C GLU A 162 -13.89 11.80 31.38
N SER A 163 -14.84 11.54 30.48
CA SER A 163 -16.02 10.70 30.77
C SER A 163 -15.63 9.28 31.23
N PHE A 164 -14.58 8.70 30.65
CA PHE A 164 -14.05 7.41 31.05
C PHE A 164 -13.42 7.44 32.45
N ARG A 165 -12.73 8.52 32.82
CA ARG A 165 -12.16 8.70 34.17
C ARG A 165 -13.25 8.86 35.23
N ASP A 166 -14.34 9.54 34.90
CA ASP A 166 -15.40 9.85 35.85
C ASP A 166 -16.42 8.72 36.00
N THR A 167 -16.79 8.06 34.89
CA THR A 167 -17.89 7.08 34.85
C THR A 167 -17.43 5.66 34.49
N GLY A 168 -16.21 5.49 33.98
CA GLY A 168 -15.74 4.21 33.42
C GLY A 168 -16.35 3.86 32.05
N ASN A 169 -17.17 4.75 31.49
CA ASN A 169 -17.87 4.51 30.23
C ASN A 169 -16.92 4.66 29.02
N GLN A 170 -16.96 3.67 28.12
CA GLN A 170 -16.21 3.69 26.87
C GLN A 170 -16.84 4.66 25.87
N LEU A 171 -15.99 5.30 25.06
CA LEU A 171 -16.46 6.18 23.99
C LEU A 171 -17.11 5.33 22.89
N LYS A 172 -18.33 5.67 22.49
CA LYS A 172 -18.95 5.08 21.30
C LYS A 172 -18.28 5.66 20.06
N ILE A 173 -17.48 4.85 19.38
CA ILE A 173 -16.66 5.30 18.25
C ILE A 173 -17.51 5.28 16.98
N ALA A 174 -17.79 6.45 16.42
CA ALA A 174 -18.41 6.56 15.10
C ALA A 174 -17.47 6.00 14.01
N PRO A 175 -17.98 5.35 12.94
CA PRO A 175 -17.14 4.77 11.89
C PRO A 175 -16.17 5.78 11.24
N GLY A 176 -16.62 7.03 11.04
CA GLY A 176 -15.78 8.12 10.51
C GLY A 176 -14.60 8.46 11.43
N LEU A 177 -14.86 8.60 12.74
CA LEU A 177 -13.84 8.85 13.77
C LEU A 177 -12.78 7.74 13.77
N LYS A 178 -13.22 6.48 13.73
CA LYS A 178 -12.31 5.32 13.67
C LYS A 178 -11.43 5.36 12.43
N SER A 179 -12.01 5.63 11.26
CA SER A 179 -11.28 5.67 9.99
C SER A 179 -10.19 6.76 9.97
N GLU A 180 -10.49 7.93 10.54
CA GLU A 180 -9.56 9.06 10.60
C GLU A 180 -8.37 8.78 11.54
N ILE A 181 -8.65 8.23 12.74
CA ILE A 181 -7.60 7.79 13.66
C ILE A 181 -6.68 6.77 12.98
N LEU A 182 -7.26 5.78 12.30
CA LEU A 182 -6.51 4.75 11.59
C LEU A 182 -5.69 5.32 10.42
N GLU A 183 -6.21 6.32 9.69
CA GLU A 183 -5.46 6.98 8.60
C GLU A 183 -4.23 7.69 9.14
N LYS A 184 -4.40 8.49 10.21
CA LYS A 184 -3.28 9.22 10.84
C LYS A 184 -2.24 8.28 11.44
N LEU A 185 -2.66 7.19 12.05
CA LEU A 185 -1.74 6.15 12.53
C LEU A 185 -1.02 5.45 11.39
N ALA A 186 -1.71 5.15 10.29
CA ALA A 186 -1.09 4.53 9.12
C ALA A 186 -0.04 5.45 8.48
N GLU A 187 -0.33 6.75 8.36
CA GLU A 187 0.64 7.78 7.94
C GLU A 187 1.90 7.73 8.80
N GLU A 188 1.76 7.75 10.13
CA GLU A 188 2.88 7.77 11.07
C GLU A 188 3.67 6.44 11.08
N ILE A 189 3.00 5.29 11.07
CA ILE A 189 3.65 3.97 10.95
C ILE A 189 4.47 3.90 9.67
N PHE A 190 3.89 4.40 8.56
CA PHE A 190 4.54 4.34 7.26
C PHE A 190 5.87 5.08 7.28
N LEU A 191 6.05 6.16 8.08
CA LEU A 191 7.33 6.87 8.25
C LEU A 191 8.48 5.99 8.74
N TYR A 192 8.18 4.86 9.38
CA TYR A 192 9.17 3.88 9.86
C TYR A 192 9.28 2.67 8.94
N THR A 193 8.15 2.13 8.47
CA THR A 193 8.13 0.94 7.61
C THR A 193 6.84 0.84 6.81
N ALA A 194 6.93 0.50 5.53
CA ALA A 194 5.76 0.15 4.72
C ALA A 194 5.12 -1.19 5.12
N TYR A 195 5.89 -2.10 5.72
CA TYR A 195 5.49 -3.48 6.04
C TYR A 195 5.68 -3.79 7.53
N PRO A 196 4.85 -3.20 8.41
CA PRO A 196 4.97 -3.41 9.85
C PRO A 196 4.68 -4.86 10.20
N GLN A 197 5.50 -5.40 11.11
CA GLN A 197 5.34 -6.73 11.69
C GLN A 197 4.25 -6.74 12.76
N ASN A 198 3.77 -7.92 13.14
CA ASN A 198 2.69 -8.05 14.13
C ASN A 198 3.02 -7.36 15.47
N TYR A 199 4.26 -7.46 15.96
CA TYR A 199 4.66 -6.80 17.21
C TYR A 199 4.63 -5.27 17.10
N GLN A 200 4.99 -4.72 15.95
CA GLN A 200 4.95 -3.27 15.69
C GLN A 200 3.51 -2.75 15.67
N ILE A 201 2.59 -3.54 15.11
CA ILE A 201 1.15 -3.20 15.12
C ILE A 201 0.58 -3.31 16.53
N ASP A 202 1.00 -4.31 17.31
CA ASP A 202 0.63 -4.46 18.72
C ASP A 202 1.10 -3.26 19.55
N ASP A 203 2.37 -2.85 19.39
CA ASP A 203 2.95 -1.67 20.04
C ASP A 203 2.13 -0.40 19.77
N VAL A 204 1.72 -0.17 18.52
CA VAL A 204 0.92 1.00 18.14
C VAL A 204 -0.47 0.95 18.78
N ALA A 205 -1.13 -0.21 18.75
CA ALA A 205 -2.46 -0.37 19.34
C ALA A 205 -2.42 -0.19 20.87
N GLY A 206 -1.39 -0.73 21.52
CA GLY A 206 -1.15 -0.53 22.95
C GLY A 206 -0.87 0.93 23.29
N ALA A 207 -0.03 1.62 22.50
CA ALA A 207 0.25 3.04 22.68
C ALA A 207 -1.00 3.92 22.49
N LEU A 208 -1.88 3.55 21.55
CA LEU A 208 -3.15 4.25 21.31
C LEU A 208 -4.05 4.20 22.53
N ILE A 209 -4.29 3.01 23.08
CA ILE A 209 -5.15 2.84 24.27
C ILE A 209 -4.50 3.44 25.53
N LYS A 210 -3.17 3.39 25.63
CA LYS A 210 -2.45 4.03 26.73
C LYS A 210 -2.66 5.55 26.75
N LYS A 211 -2.69 6.19 25.57
CA LYS A 211 -2.96 7.64 25.44
C LYS A 211 -4.46 7.96 25.55
N PHE A 212 -5.31 7.09 25.01
CA PHE A 212 -6.76 7.26 25.00
C PHE A 212 -7.48 6.04 25.59
N PRO A 213 -7.53 5.91 26.93
CA PRO A 213 -8.22 4.82 27.60
C PRO A 213 -9.70 4.68 27.22
N CYS A 214 -10.35 5.77 26.80
CA CYS A 214 -11.75 5.76 26.36
C CYS A 214 -12.01 4.89 25.12
N LEU A 215 -10.96 4.56 24.35
CA LEU A 215 -11.02 3.72 23.15
C LEU A 215 -10.85 2.22 23.46
N LYS A 216 -10.62 1.85 24.72
CA LYS A 216 -10.43 0.46 25.13
C LYS A 216 -11.71 -0.32 24.86
N GLU A 217 -11.60 -1.45 24.17
CA GLU A 217 -12.74 -2.33 23.87
C GLU A 217 -12.82 -3.51 24.86
N GLN A 218 -13.95 -4.21 24.90
CA GLN A 218 -14.14 -5.42 25.70
C GLN A 218 -13.46 -6.65 25.05
N SER A 219 -12.14 -6.58 24.83
CA SER A 219 -11.32 -7.69 24.33
C SER A 219 -10.28 -8.10 25.39
N ALA A 220 -9.73 -9.32 25.29
CA ALA A 220 -8.76 -9.83 26.27
C ALA A 220 -7.57 -8.88 26.53
N THR A 221 -7.06 -8.22 25.48
CA THR A 221 -6.00 -7.19 25.58
C THR A 221 -6.55 -5.76 25.72
N GLY A 222 -7.84 -5.54 25.47
CA GLY A 222 -8.48 -4.22 25.38
C GLY A 222 -8.23 -3.45 24.08
N TYR A 223 -7.39 -3.95 23.18
CA TYR A 223 -7.02 -3.29 21.92
C TYR A 223 -6.91 -4.23 20.71
N TYR A 224 -7.35 -5.48 20.84
CA TYR A 224 -7.18 -6.49 19.78
C TYR A 224 -7.84 -6.09 18.45
N SER A 225 -9.05 -5.53 18.50
CA SER A 225 -9.76 -5.09 17.29
C SER A 225 -9.08 -3.89 16.62
N TRP A 226 -8.38 -3.04 17.38
CA TRP A 226 -7.54 -1.97 16.83
C TRP A 226 -6.34 -2.54 16.10
N MET A 227 -5.68 -3.55 16.66
CA MET A 227 -4.57 -4.25 15.99
C MET A 227 -5.03 -4.85 14.64
N ILE A 228 -6.18 -5.53 14.60
CA ILE A 228 -6.74 -6.07 13.36
C ILE A 228 -7.08 -4.95 12.37
N SER A 229 -7.72 -3.87 12.84
CA SER A 229 -8.07 -2.72 12.00
C SER A 229 -6.83 -2.06 11.39
N LEU A 230 -5.74 -1.94 12.16
CA LEU A 230 -4.46 -1.41 11.68
C LEU A 230 -3.81 -2.33 10.63
N LYS A 231 -3.89 -3.65 10.77
CA LYS A 231 -3.39 -4.59 9.74
C LYS A 231 -4.06 -4.33 8.38
N TYR A 232 -5.40 -4.26 8.37
CA TYR A 232 -6.15 -3.96 7.16
C TYR A 232 -5.85 -2.56 6.65
N LYS A 233 -5.78 -1.56 7.55
CA LYS A 233 -5.48 -0.19 7.18
C LYS A 233 -4.11 -0.07 6.53
N MET A 234 -3.08 -0.73 7.06
CA MET A 234 -1.74 -0.72 6.47
C MET A 234 -1.69 -1.38 5.10
N ALA A 235 -2.47 -2.45 4.87
CA ALA A 235 -2.61 -3.04 3.53
C ALA A 235 -3.23 -2.05 2.53
N ASN A 236 -4.31 -1.36 2.93
CA ASN A 236 -4.96 -0.35 2.11
C ASN A 236 -4.06 0.86 1.88
N TYR A 237 -3.35 1.31 2.92
CA TYR A 237 -2.43 2.44 2.86
C TYR A 237 -1.25 2.15 1.93
N ARG A 238 -0.68 0.94 1.95
CA ARG A 238 0.32 0.53 0.95
C ARG A 238 -0.23 0.60 -0.48
N THR A 239 -1.47 0.16 -0.71
CA THR A 239 -2.11 0.26 -2.03
C THR A 239 -2.29 1.72 -2.44
N LYS A 240 -2.71 2.60 -1.53
CA LYS A 240 -2.80 4.06 -1.74
C LYS A 240 -1.43 4.64 -2.11
N MET A 241 -0.40 4.35 -1.34
CA MET A 241 0.97 4.83 -1.59
C MET A 241 1.55 4.29 -2.91
N ARG A 242 1.17 3.07 -3.30
CA ARG A 242 1.51 2.49 -4.61
C ARG A 242 0.88 3.28 -5.75
N ILE A 243 -0.40 3.66 -5.62
CA ILE A 243 -1.10 4.46 -6.63
C ILE A 243 -0.46 5.84 -6.79
N ILE A 244 -0.01 6.44 -5.67
CA ILE A 244 0.67 7.75 -5.66
C ILE A 244 2.08 7.68 -6.30
N GLY A 245 2.67 6.48 -6.44
CA GLY A 245 3.99 6.32 -7.04
C GLY A 245 5.14 6.19 -6.05
N CYS A 246 4.86 5.86 -4.78
CA CYS A 246 5.91 5.70 -3.76
C CYS A 246 6.85 4.53 -4.12
N PRO A 247 8.15 4.79 -4.39
CA PRO A 247 9.09 3.78 -4.90
C PRO A 247 9.07 2.49 -4.09
N GLU A 248 9.17 2.60 -2.76
CA GLU A 248 9.22 1.49 -1.78
C GLU A 248 8.10 0.45 -1.96
N VAL A 249 6.89 0.87 -2.36
CA VAL A 249 5.72 -0.01 -2.53
C VAL A 249 5.36 -0.27 -3.99
N THR A 250 5.97 0.46 -4.92
CA THR A 250 5.74 0.33 -6.36
C THR A 250 6.73 -0.57 -7.10
N VAL A 251 7.87 -0.93 -6.51
CA VAL A 251 8.90 -1.77 -7.17
C VAL A 251 8.31 -3.06 -7.75
N ASN A 252 7.28 -3.61 -7.12
CA ASN A 252 6.61 -4.86 -7.54
C ASN A 252 5.27 -4.63 -8.28
N ALA A 253 4.89 -3.39 -8.56
CA ALA A 253 3.61 -3.09 -9.20
C ALA A 253 3.70 -3.36 -10.73
N LEU A 254 2.81 -4.23 -11.23
CA LEU A 254 2.74 -4.60 -12.65
C LEU A 254 2.61 -3.39 -13.60
N LYS A 255 2.01 -2.29 -13.13
CA LYS A 255 1.74 -1.07 -13.89
C LYS A 255 2.99 -0.23 -14.19
N ASN A 256 4.10 -0.46 -13.48
CA ASN A 256 5.39 0.20 -13.71
C ASN A 256 6.34 -0.64 -14.56
N LYS A 257 5.88 -1.78 -15.09
CA LYS A 257 6.59 -2.54 -16.11
C LYS A 257 6.38 -1.85 -17.47
N SER A 258 7.39 -1.87 -18.34
CA SER A 258 7.29 -1.27 -19.67
C SER A 258 6.10 -1.86 -20.46
N SER A 259 5.53 -1.09 -21.39
CA SER A 259 4.36 -1.50 -22.19
C SER A 259 4.55 -2.83 -22.94
N ASP A 260 5.80 -3.25 -23.15
CA ASP A 260 6.19 -4.49 -23.84
C ASP A 260 6.29 -5.72 -22.90
N GLU A 261 6.14 -5.51 -21.58
CA GLU A 261 6.25 -6.55 -20.53
C GLU A 261 4.96 -6.74 -19.71
N CYS A 262 3.83 -6.21 -20.18
CA CYS A 262 2.55 -6.23 -19.46
C CYS A 262 1.82 -7.59 -19.57
N LEU A 263 2.49 -8.69 -19.22
CA LEU A 263 1.86 -10.01 -19.06
C LEU A 263 1.75 -10.36 -17.56
N PRO A 264 0.59 -10.87 -17.09
CA PRO A 264 0.36 -11.21 -15.68
C PRO A 264 1.35 -12.23 -15.08
N ALA A 265 2.11 -12.93 -15.92
CA ALA A 265 2.84 -14.14 -15.53
C ALA A 265 4.23 -14.30 -16.18
N LYS A 266 4.80 -13.31 -16.88
CA LYS A 266 6.08 -13.51 -17.60
C LYS A 266 7.27 -13.79 -16.65
N ASN A 267 7.18 -13.33 -15.40
CA ASN A 267 8.20 -13.58 -14.35
C ASN A 267 7.69 -14.46 -13.19
N VAL A 268 6.43 -14.93 -13.23
CA VAL A 268 5.90 -15.84 -12.19
C VAL A 268 5.99 -17.26 -12.72
N LYS A 269 7.20 -17.82 -12.74
CA LYS A 269 7.32 -19.28 -12.66
C LYS A 269 6.98 -19.61 -11.21
N LYS A 270 5.76 -20.11 -10.96
CA LYS A 270 5.22 -20.48 -9.63
C LYS A 270 6.34 -20.78 -8.60
N PRO A 271 6.49 -20.02 -7.51
CA PRO A 271 7.52 -20.32 -6.52
C PRO A 271 7.05 -21.45 -5.59
N LYS A 272 7.71 -22.61 -5.65
CA LYS A 272 7.83 -23.46 -4.46
C LYS A 272 8.86 -22.78 -3.54
N LYS A 273 8.40 -21.96 -2.59
CA LYS A 273 9.19 -21.36 -1.48
C LYS A 273 10.63 -20.94 -1.85
N ALA A 274 10.80 -19.90 -2.67
CA ALA A 274 12.08 -19.20 -2.82
C ALA A 274 11.90 -17.86 -3.57
N GLU A 275 11.05 -16.96 -3.08
CA GLU A 275 11.03 -15.57 -3.56
C GLU A 275 11.05 -14.65 -2.36
N VAL A 276 12.26 -14.33 -1.92
CA VAL A 276 12.51 -13.06 -1.26
C VAL A 276 13.58 -12.41 -2.12
N ASN A 277 13.20 -11.39 -2.89
CA ASN A 277 14.15 -10.48 -3.55
C ASN A 277 14.85 -9.64 -2.47
N PHE A 278 15.61 -10.32 -1.62
CA PHE A 278 16.32 -9.75 -0.50
C PHE A 278 17.57 -9.05 -1.05
N PHE A 279 17.66 -7.75 -0.81
CA PHE A 279 18.88 -6.97 -0.99
C PHE A 279 19.60 -6.89 0.36
N PRO A 280 20.69 -7.66 0.57
CA PRO A 280 21.49 -7.51 1.77
C PRO A 280 22.14 -6.13 1.79
N SER A 281 22.14 -5.46 2.95
CA SER A 281 22.91 -4.24 3.14
C SER A 281 24.40 -4.49 2.93
N HIS A 282 25.15 -3.48 2.50
CA HIS A 282 26.60 -3.58 2.46
C HIS A 282 27.18 -3.83 3.87
N PRO A 283 28.34 -4.51 3.97
CA PRO A 283 29.09 -4.57 5.22
C PRO A 283 29.35 -3.16 5.77
N ALA A 284 29.45 -3.03 7.10
CA ALA A 284 29.61 -1.74 7.74
C ALA A 284 30.85 -0.98 7.21
N GLY A 285 30.65 0.25 6.73
CA GLY A 285 31.71 1.11 6.19
C GLY A 285 32.04 0.88 4.71
N GLU A 286 31.36 -0.03 4.02
CA GLU A 286 31.53 -0.27 2.59
C GLU A 286 30.50 0.50 1.75
N THR A 287 30.95 1.00 0.61
CA THR A 287 30.18 1.74 -0.41
C THR A 287 30.25 0.98 -1.74
N ASP A 288 29.43 1.35 -2.72
CA ASP A 288 29.51 0.74 -4.05
C ASP A 288 30.90 0.95 -4.67
N GLU A 289 31.49 2.13 -4.46
CA GLU A 289 32.83 2.47 -4.96
C GLU A 289 33.94 1.64 -4.29
N SER A 290 33.82 1.38 -2.98
CA SER A 290 34.80 0.55 -2.27
C SER A 290 34.68 -0.92 -2.68
N LEU A 291 33.47 -1.42 -2.91
CA LEU A 291 33.23 -2.79 -3.35
C LEU A 291 33.63 -3.01 -4.82
N GLU A 292 33.51 -1.99 -5.66
CA GLU A 292 34.04 -2.00 -7.02
C GLU A 292 35.57 -2.12 -7.03
N LYS A 293 36.26 -1.44 -6.10
CA LYS A 293 37.71 -1.62 -5.91
C LYS A 293 38.04 -3.05 -5.50
N VAL A 294 37.28 -3.63 -4.57
CA VAL A 294 37.44 -5.04 -4.15
C VAL A 294 37.22 -6.01 -5.33
N ARG A 295 36.27 -5.72 -6.23
CA ARG A 295 36.05 -6.48 -7.47
C ARG A 295 37.25 -6.44 -8.40
N LEU A 296 37.88 -5.28 -8.58
CA LEU A 296 39.09 -5.17 -9.41
C LEU A 296 40.24 -6.02 -8.85
N GLU A 297 40.44 -6.01 -7.53
CA GLU A 297 41.44 -6.88 -6.91
C GLU A 297 41.09 -8.37 -7.01
N LEU A 298 39.80 -8.71 -6.97
CA LEU A 298 39.30 -10.07 -7.18
C LEU A 298 39.67 -10.58 -8.59
N LEU A 299 39.57 -9.74 -9.63
CA LEU A 299 39.99 -10.13 -11.00
C LEU A 299 41.48 -10.45 -11.10
N VAL A 300 42.32 -9.78 -10.30
CA VAL A 300 43.76 -10.06 -10.22
C VAL A 300 43.99 -11.37 -9.48
N ASP A 301 43.33 -11.57 -8.35
CA ASP A 301 43.51 -12.77 -7.51
C ASP A 301 43.08 -14.05 -8.23
N ILE A 302 42.05 -14.02 -9.10
CA ILE A 302 41.60 -15.19 -9.89
C ILE A 302 42.69 -15.70 -10.85
N ARG A 303 43.56 -14.81 -11.35
CA ARG A 303 44.63 -15.17 -12.30
C ARG A 303 45.87 -15.75 -11.62
N GLN A 304 45.96 -15.64 -10.30
CA GLN A 304 47.13 -16.05 -9.51
C GLN A 304 46.96 -17.46 -8.93
N ARG A 305 48.07 -18.19 -8.74
CA ARG A 305 48.05 -19.50 -8.07
C ARG A 305 47.93 -19.31 -6.55
N ASN A 306 47.24 -20.23 -5.87
CA ASN A 306 47.09 -20.30 -4.40
C ASN A 306 46.30 -19.16 -3.73
N THR A 307 45.49 -18.42 -4.47
CA THR A 307 44.66 -17.30 -3.96
C THR A 307 43.23 -17.69 -3.59
N ALA A 308 42.87 -18.98 -3.63
CA ALA A 308 41.51 -19.45 -3.44
C ALA A 308 40.84 -18.94 -2.14
N SER A 309 41.60 -18.77 -1.05
CA SER A 309 41.07 -18.21 0.20
C SER A 309 40.73 -16.72 0.06
N ARG A 310 41.59 -15.94 -0.60
CA ARG A 310 41.40 -14.49 -0.82
C ARG A 310 40.27 -14.22 -1.80
N VAL A 311 40.17 -15.04 -2.85
CA VAL A 311 39.04 -15.00 -3.80
C VAL A 311 37.73 -15.23 -3.06
N ARG A 312 37.65 -16.26 -2.20
CA ARG A 312 36.46 -16.57 -1.41
C ARG A 312 36.07 -15.42 -0.47
N GLU A 313 37.02 -14.87 0.26
CA GLU A 313 36.77 -13.74 1.18
C GLU A 313 36.22 -12.53 0.43
N LYS A 314 36.86 -12.15 -0.68
CA LYS A 314 36.41 -11.06 -1.54
C LYS A 314 35.04 -11.34 -2.16
N MET A 315 34.79 -12.59 -2.56
CA MET A 315 33.49 -13.02 -3.06
C MET A 315 32.39 -12.92 -2.00
N SER A 316 32.67 -13.24 -0.74
CA SER A 316 31.70 -13.00 0.35
C SER A 316 31.47 -11.51 0.58
N LYS A 317 32.54 -10.71 0.59
CA LYS A 317 32.48 -9.26 0.83
C LYS A 317 31.68 -8.50 -0.23
N THR A 318 31.80 -8.88 -1.50
CA THR A 318 31.10 -8.21 -2.60
C THR A 318 29.70 -8.79 -2.88
N PHE A 319 29.17 -9.69 -2.04
CA PHE A 319 27.89 -10.35 -2.29
C PHE A 319 26.71 -9.37 -2.45
N SER A 320 26.60 -8.37 -1.57
CA SER A 320 25.55 -7.35 -1.63
C SER A 320 25.62 -6.53 -2.92
N TYR A 321 26.81 -6.09 -3.30
CA TYR A 321 27.05 -5.33 -4.53
C TYR A 321 26.76 -6.15 -5.79
N ARG A 322 27.23 -7.41 -5.85
CA ARG A 322 26.90 -8.35 -6.93
C ARG A 322 25.40 -8.56 -7.07
N ARG A 323 24.71 -8.78 -5.94
CA ARG A 323 23.28 -9.04 -5.94
C ARG A 323 22.50 -7.81 -6.39
N LYS A 324 22.95 -6.62 -5.97
CA LYS A 324 22.40 -5.34 -6.41
C LYS A 324 22.46 -5.21 -7.93
N GLU A 325 23.64 -5.43 -8.51
CA GLU A 325 23.89 -5.39 -9.97
C GLU A 325 23.00 -6.39 -10.73
N VAL A 326 22.97 -7.66 -10.33
CA VAL A 326 22.17 -8.70 -11.02
C VAL A 326 20.67 -8.38 -10.99
N VAL A 327 20.16 -7.89 -9.85
CA VAL A 327 18.72 -7.62 -9.70
C VAL A 327 18.30 -6.29 -10.35
N GLN A 328 19.15 -5.26 -10.28
CA GLN A 328 18.84 -3.93 -10.82
C GLN A 328 19.15 -3.81 -12.32
N GLU A 329 20.33 -4.21 -12.75
CA GLU A 329 20.80 -4.02 -14.14
C GLU A 329 20.34 -5.15 -15.08
N LYS A 330 19.93 -6.31 -14.52
CA LYS A 330 19.52 -7.52 -15.26
C LYS A 330 20.48 -7.90 -16.40
N PRO A 331 21.80 -7.98 -16.13
CA PRO A 331 22.79 -8.33 -17.14
C PRO A 331 22.56 -9.74 -17.69
N THR A 332 22.91 -9.95 -18.95
CA THR A 332 22.97 -11.27 -19.57
C THR A 332 24.00 -12.16 -18.87
N ALA A 333 23.83 -13.48 -18.97
CA ALA A 333 24.78 -14.42 -18.36
C ALA A 333 26.24 -14.22 -18.86
N GLY A 334 26.41 -13.73 -20.09
CA GLY A 334 27.73 -13.37 -20.64
C GLY A 334 28.35 -12.15 -19.96
N GLU A 335 27.56 -11.13 -19.66
CA GLU A 335 27.99 -9.94 -18.92
C GLU A 335 28.33 -10.28 -17.48
N VAL A 336 27.49 -11.09 -16.80
CA VAL A 336 27.78 -11.58 -15.44
C VAL A 336 29.08 -12.38 -15.42
N LYS A 337 29.30 -13.27 -16.39
CA LYS A 337 30.53 -14.06 -16.50
C LYS A 337 31.77 -13.19 -16.73
N THR A 338 31.62 -12.12 -17.51
CA THR A 338 32.72 -11.19 -17.79
C THR A 338 33.06 -10.37 -16.55
N ARG A 339 32.05 -9.95 -15.80
CA ARG A 339 32.20 -9.04 -14.66
C ARG A 339 32.56 -9.76 -13.37
N TRP A 340 32.08 -10.99 -13.19
CA TRP A 340 32.29 -11.85 -12.02
C TRP A 340 32.74 -13.27 -12.39
N PRO A 341 33.93 -13.43 -13.00
CA PRO A 341 34.40 -14.73 -13.50
C PRO A 341 34.58 -15.78 -12.40
N ALA A 342 34.84 -15.38 -11.14
CA ALA A 342 34.94 -16.26 -9.97
C ALA A 342 33.74 -17.18 -9.79
N LEU A 343 32.52 -16.68 -10.09
CA LEU A 343 31.27 -17.44 -9.99
C LEU A 343 31.23 -18.69 -10.87
N PHE A 344 32.06 -18.74 -11.91
CA PHE A 344 32.11 -19.81 -12.90
C PHE A 344 33.30 -20.76 -12.70
N HIS A 345 34.07 -20.61 -11.61
CA HIS A 345 35.12 -21.54 -11.23
C HIS A 345 34.57 -22.66 -10.30
N ILE A 346 34.89 -23.91 -10.63
CA ILE A 346 34.36 -25.15 -10.00
C ILE A 346 34.48 -25.19 -8.46
N SER A 347 35.48 -24.55 -7.86
CA SER A 347 35.67 -24.47 -6.41
C SER A 347 34.63 -23.60 -5.68
N GLU A 348 33.90 -22.77 -6.41
CA GLU A 348 32.84 -21.90 -5.86
C GLU A 348 31.44 -22.48 -6.11
N VAL A 349 31.26 -23.28 -7.17
CA VAL A 349 29.96 -23.86 -7.58
C VAL A 349 29.37 -24.80 -6.51
N GLY A 350 30.19 -25.49 -5.72
CA GLY A 350 29.73 -26.50 -4.74
C GLY A 350 29.14 -25.95 -3.43
N ILE A 351 29.48 -24.72 -3.01
CA ILE A 351 29.01 -24.14 -1.74
C ILE A 351 27.79 -23.23 -1.95
N TYR A 352 27.72 -22.52 -3.08
CA TYR A 352 26.52 -21.74 -3.46
C TYR A 352 25.32 -22.62 -3.85
N CYS A 353 25.50 -23.95 -3.95
CA CYS A 353 24.41 -24.89 -4.22
C CYS A 353 23.85 -25.55 -2.93
N THR A 354 24.60 -25.50 -1.82
CA THR A 354 24.23 -26.18 -0.57
C THR A 354 23.80 -25.21 0.55
N SER A 355 24.12 -23.91 0.42
CA SER A 355 23.51 -22.85 1.22
C SER A 355 22.79 -21.88 0.27
N LEU A 356 21.45 -22.01 0.24
CA LEU A 356 20.51 -21.40 -0.70
C LEU A 356 20.61 -21.89 -2.16
N ASN A 357 19.50 -22.46 -2.61
CA ASN A 357 19.07 -22.66 -4.00
C ASN A 357 19.78 -21.77 -5.02
N LEU A 358 20.14 -22.38 -6.16
CA LEU A 358 20.41 -21.75 -7.45
C LEU A 358 19.72 -20.38 -7.59
N CYS A 359 20.44 -19.32 -7.25
CA CYS A 359 20.18 -17.94 -7.62
C CYS A 359 21.53 -17.33 -8.01
N LEU A 360 22.20 -18.02 -8.93
CA LEU A 360 23.15 -17.42 -9.85
C LEU A 360 22.50 -17.09 -11.20
N LEU A 361 21.19 -16.81 -11.12
CA LEU A 361 20.45 -15.81 -11.87
C LEU A 361 19.64 -15.00 -10.84
#